data_AF-A0A7X7LX02-F1
#
_entry.id   AF-A0A7X7LX02-F1
#
_cell.length_a   1.000
_cell.length_b   1.000
_cell.length_c   1.000
_cell.angle_alpha   90.00
_cell.angle_beta   90.00
_cell.angle_gamma   90.00
#
_symmetry.space_group_name_H-M   'P 1'
#
loop_
_entity.id
_entity.type
_entity.pdbx_description
1 polymer ?
#
loop_
_entity_poly.entity_id
_entity_poly.type
_entity_poly.pdbx_seq_one_letter_code
_entity_poly.pdbx_strand_id
1 'polypeptide(L)'
;MESIGTWWMWAAFAAIVVTMLLVDLLAFGGGRQHRVSLKEAAGWSLAWVTVSLLFAGGLWWYLDGTLGRALANEKALAFVTGYLVEKSLAVDNVFVWMMIFSFFAVPLALQRRVLLYGIVGAIALRTIMIFAGSWLITEFHWILYLFGAFLVITGIKMAWFSEHDPDLEKNP
;
A
#
# COMPACT_ATOMS: atom_id res chain seq x y z
N MET A 1 -27.22 -7.95 10.08
CA MET A 1 -26.00 -7.16 10.36
C MET A 1 -24.88 -8.14 10.61
N GLU A 2 -24.17 -8.55 9.56
CA GLU A 2 -22.99 -9.40 9.72
C GLU A 2 -21.87 -8.50 10.27
N SER A 3 -21.50 -8.73 11.52
CA SER A 3 -20.43 -8.00 12.19
C SER A 3 -19.13 -8.24 11.41
N ILE A 4 -18.48 -7.16 10.97
CA ILE A 4 -17.27 -7.12 10.13
C ILE A 4 -16.02 -7.65 10.91
N GLY A 5 -16.22 -8.38 12.00
CA GLY A 5 -15.19 -8.91 12.89
C GLY A 5 -15.57 -8.75 14.35
N THR A 6 -15.36 -9.81 15.13
CA THR A 6 -15.56 -9.76 16.60
C THR A 6 -14.53 -8.83 17.25
N TRP A 7 -14.86 -8.24 18.40
CA TRP A 7 -14.01 -7.25 19.08
C TRP A 7 -12.58 -7.74 19.34
N TRP A 8 -12.39 -9.05 19.58
CA TRP A 8 -11.08 -9.65 19.80
C TRP A 8 -10.24 -9.73 18.52
N MET A 9 -10.84 -9.86 17.33
CA MET A 9 -10.13 -9.83 16.05
C MET A 9 -9.56 -8.43 15.80
N TRP A 10 -10.34 -7.40 16.11
CA TRP A 10 -9.89 -6.00 16.05
C TRP A 10 -8.78 -5.72 17.06
N ALA A 11 -8.89 -6.24 18.29
CA ALA A 11 -7.85 -6.13 19.30
C ALA A 11 -6.56 -6.84 18.86
N ALA A 12 -6.65 -8.05 18.29
CA ALA A 12 -5.51 -8.80 17.78
C ALA A 12 -4.86 -8.08 16.58
N PHE A 13 -5.65 -7.57 15.64
CA PHE A 13 -5.15 -6.79 14.51
C PHE A 13 -4.42 -5.52 14.98
N ALA A 14 -5.02 -4.76 15.89
CA ALA A 14 -4.39 -3.56 16.46
C ALA A 14 -3.09 -3.90 17.20
N ALA A 15 -3.07 -4.99 17.97
CA ALA A 15 -1.87 -5.46 18.67
C ALA A 15 -0.74 -5.83 17.70
N ILE A 16 -1.06 -6.53 16.61
CA ILE A 16 -0.08 -6.88 15.56
C ILE A 16 0.48 -5.62 14.90
N VAL A 17 -0.39 -4.67 14.51
CA VAL A 17 0.02 -3.40 13.89
C VAL A 17 0.94 -2.61 14.81
N VAL A 18 0.55 -2.44 16.08
CA VAL A 18 1.38 -1.73 17.08
C VAL A 18 2.71 -2.45 17.31
N THR A 19 2.70 -3.79 17.38
CA THR A 19 3.92 -4.57 17.57
C THR A 19 4.88 -4.41 16.39
N MET A 20 4.38 -4.55 15.16
CA MET A 20 5.19 -4.35 13.96
C MET A 20 5.76 -2.93 13.89
N LEU A 21 4.97 -1.92 14.25
CA LEU A 21 5.41 -0.52 14.25
C LEU A 21 6.46 -0.26 15.34
N LEU A 22 6.31 -0.85 16.52
CA LEU A 22 7.32 -0.79 17.57
C LEU A 22 8.61 -1.50 17.15
N VAL A 23 8.51 -2.66 16.50
CA VAL A 23 9.68 -3.37 15.93
C VAL A 23 10.36 -2.49 14.88
N ASP A 24 9.61 -1.88 13.97
CA ASP A 24 10.17 -0.98 12.95
C ASP A 24 10.88 0.24 13.56
N LEU A 25 10.29 0.85 14.58
CA LEU A 25 10.87 1.99 15.30
C LEU A 25 12.11 1.63 16.12
N LEU A 26 12.10 0.47 16.80
CA LEU A 26 13.15 0.06 17.74
C LEU A 26 14.29 -0.70 17.06
N ALA A 27 13.99 -1.63 16.15
CA ALA A 27 14.98 -2.50 15.51
C ALA A 27 15.75 -1.78 14.39
N PHE A 28 15.10 -0.89 13.64
CA PHE A 28 15.72 -0.17 12.51
C PHE A 28 16.13 1.27 12.85
N GLY A 29 16.13 1.63 14.15
CA GLY A 29 16.67 2.89 14.66
C GLY A 29 18.18 3.03 14.50
N GLY A 30 18.93 1.92 14.43
CA GLY A 30 20.39 1.86 14.30
C GLY A 30 20.86 1.93 12.85
N GLY A 31 21.47 3.04 12.47
CA GLY A 31 21.81 3.37 11.09
C GLY A 31 22.71 2.37 10.37
N ARG A 32 22.29 1.98 9.17
CA ARG A 32 23.17 1.80 7.99
C ARG A 32 22.30 1.89 6.74
N GLN A 33 22.35 3.06 6.11
CA GLN A 33 21.63 3.35 4.89
C GLN A 33 22.35 2.66 3.72
N HIS A 34 22.09 1.37 3.52
CA HIS A 34 22.50 0.71 2.29
C HIS A 34 21.67 1.31 1.16
N ARG A 35 22.32 2.09 0.30
CA ARG A 35 21.70 2.59 -0.93
C ARG A 35 21.56 1.39 -1.87
N VAL A 36 20.38 0.77 -1.86
CA VAL A 36 20.05 -0.23 -2.87
C VAL A 36 19.96 0.51 -4.20
N SER A 37 20.79 0.13 -5.16
CA SER A 37 20.77 0.70 -6.52
C SER A 37 19.43 0.38 -7.19
N LEU A 38 18.93 1.26 -8.07
CA LEU A 38 17.71 0.99 -8.84
C LEU A 38 17.77 -0.35 -9.59
N LYS A 39 18.96 -0.75 -10.07
CA LYS A 39 19.17 -2.04 -10.74
C LYS A 39 19.03 -3.23 -9.79
N GLU A 40 19.54 -3.10 -8.58
CA GLU A 40 19.42 -4.12 -7.53
C GLU A 40 17.97 -4.21 -7.04
N ALA A 41 17.32 -3.07 -6.81
CA ALA A 41 15.91 -3.02 -6.41
C ALA A 41 14.99 -3.63 -7.48
N ALA A 42 15.22 -3.32 -8.76
CA ALA A 42 14.49 -3.93 -9.88
C ALA A 42 14.75 -5.44 -9.97
N GLY A 43 15.99 -5.89 -9.79
CA GLY A 43 16.35 -7.32 -9.75
C GLY A 43 15.65 -8.06 -8.62
N TRP A 44 15.66 -7.50 -7.41
CA TRP A 44 14.94 -8.05 -6.25
C TRP A 44 13.42 -8.07 -6.49
N SER A 45 12.86 -7.00 -7.04
CA SER A 45 11.42 -6.93 -7.38
C SER A 45 11.04 -8.02 -8.38
N LEU A 46 11.82 -8.19 -9.45
CA LEU A 46 11.59 -9.19 -10.48
C LEU A 46 11.70 -10.61 -9.91
N ALA A 47 12.70 -10.87 -9.05
CA ALA A 47 12.84 -12.15 -8.38
C ALA A 47 11.59 -12.50 -7.54
N TRP A 48 11.09 -11.56 -6.74
CA TRP A 48 9.89 -11.77 -5.93
C TRP A 48 8.61 -11.94 -6.77
N VAL A 49 8.47 -11.18 -7.87
CA VAL A 49 7.37 -11.37 -8.83
C VAL A 49 7.44 -12.77 -9.43
N THR A 50 8.63 -13.21 -9.83
CA THR A 50 8.83 -14.53 -10.44
C THR A 50 8.46 -15.65 -9.47
N VAL A 51 8.91 -15.57 -8.22
CA VAL A 51 8.55 -16.54 -7.17
C VAL A 51 7.03 -16.58 -6.95
N SER A 52 6.39 -15.41 -6.90
CA SER A 52 4.93 -15.31 -6.70
C SER A 52 4.15 -15.91 -7.88
N LEU A 53 4.61 -15.68 -9.12
CA LEU A 53 4.00 -16.27 -10.32
C LEU A 53 4.24 -17.78 -10.41
N LEU A 54 5.43 -18.26 -10.06
CA LEU A 54 5.72 -19.69 -9.97
C LEU A 54 4.83 -20.37 -8.93
N PHE A 55 4.61 -19.72 -7.78
CA PHE A 55 3.66 -20.20 -6.78
C PHE A 55 2.23 -20.22 -7.33
N ALA A 56 1.78 -19.17 -8.01
CA ALA A 56 0.45 -19.13 -8.63
C ALA A 56 0.25 -20.26 -9.67
N GLY A 57 1.27 -20.51 -10.50
CA GLY A 57 1.26 -21.60 -11.47
C GLY A 57 1.30 -22.99 -10.82
N GLY A 58 2.11 -23.15 -9.77
CA GLY A 58 2.15 -24.39 -8.98
C GLY A 58 0.85 -24.66 -8.24
N LEU A 59 0.23 -23.62 -7.66
CA LEU A 59 -1.08 -23.68 -7.02
C LEU A 59 -2.16 -24.09 -8.02
N TRP A 60 -2.15 -23.49 -9.21
CA TRP A 60 -3.08 -23.85 -10.28
C TRP A 60 -2.93 -25.30 -10.71
N TRP A 61 -1.70 -25.78 -10.92
CA TRP A 61 -1.44 -27.17 -11.32
C TRP A 61 -1.86 -28.15 -10.22
N TYR A 62 -1.56 -27.85 -8.96
CA TYR A 62 -1.99 -28.67 -7.82
C TYR A 62 -3.52 -28.75 -7.69
N LEU A 63 -4.21 -27.63 -7.86
CA LEU A 63 -5.67 -27.56 -7.77
C LEU A 63 -6.35 -28.22 -8.98
N ASP A 64 -5.79 -28.11 -10.19
CA ASP A 64 -6.32 -28.76 -11.39
C ASP A 64 -6.32 -30.29 -11.25
N GLY A 65 -5.24 -30.84 -10.69
CA GLY A 65 -5.10 -32.28 -10.47
C GLY A 65 -5.92 -32.86 -9.30
N THR A 66 -6.38 -32.03 -8.35
CA THR A 66 -7.06 -32.50 -7.12
C THR A 66 -8.54 -32.16 -7.06
N LEU A 67 -8.92 -30.95 -7.47
CA LEU A 67 -10.25 -30.36 -7.25
C LEU A 67 -10.93 -29.92 -8.56
N GLY A 68 -10.23 -30.06 -9.68
CA GLY A 68 -10.74 -29.78 -11.03
C GLY A 68 -10.50 -28.35 -11.51
N ARG A 69 -10.47 -28.20 -12.84
CA ARG A 69 -10.02 -26.98 -13.54
C ARG A 69 -10.82 -25.72 -13.22
N ALA A 70 -12.12 -25.85 -12.93
CA ALA A 70 -12.98 -24.72 -12.60
C ALA A 70 -12.57 -24.05 -11.28
N LEU A 71 -12.31 -24.85 -10.24
CA LEU A 71 -11.91 -24.35 -8.93
C LEU A 71 -10.46 -23.85 -8.95
N ALA A 72 -9.59 -24.53 -9.70
CA ALA A 72 -8.21 -24.11 -9.91
C ALA A 72 -8.12 -22.71 -10.55
N ASN A 73 -8.91 -22.46 -11.59
CA ASN A 73 -8.98 -21.15 -12.23
C ASN A 73 -9.46 -20.06 -11.27
N GLU A 74 -10.54 -20.31 -10.51
CA GLU A 74 -11.08 -19.33 -9.56
C GLU A 74 -10.06 -18.93 -8.49
N LYS A 75 -9.41 -19.92 -7.86
CA LYS A 75 -8.45 -19.66 -6.77
C LYS A 75 -7.14 -19.07 -7.28
N ALA A 76 -6.64 -19.53 -8.43
CA ALA A 76 -5.44 -18.95 -9.04
C ALA A 76 -5.68 -17.49 -9.48
N LEU A 77 -6.85 -17.20 -10.08
CA LEU A 77 -7.24 -15.82 -10.41
C LEU A 77 -7.35 -14.96 -9.15
N ALA A 78 -8.02 -15.45 -8.10
CA ALA A 78 -8.12 -14.72 -6.83
C ALA A 78 -6.74 -14.42 -6.23
N PHE A 79 -5.80 -15.37 -6.29
CA PHE A 79 -4.42 -15.16 -5.83
C PHE A 79 -3.69 -14.08 -6.65
N VAL A 80 -3.73 -14.18 -7.99
CA VAL A 80 -3.03 -13.23 -8.87
C VAL A 80 -3.65 -11.83 -8.74
N THR A 81 -4.97 -11.74 -8.71
CA THR A 81 -5.67 -10.46 -8.50
C THR A 81 -5.32 -9.86 -7.14
N GLY A 82 -5.34 -10.65 -6.07
CA GLY A 82 -4.93 -10.20 -4.74
C GLY A 82 -3.49 -9.68 -4.72
N TYR A 83 -2.56 -10.46 -5.27
CA TYR A 83 -1.15 -10.06 -5.40
C TYR A 83 -0.97 -8.74 -6.16
N LEU A 84 -1.69 -8.55 -7.27
CA LEU A 84 -1.59 -7.36 -8.11
C LEU A 84 -2.19 -6.12 -7.43
N VAL A 85 -3.28 -6.29 -6.69
CA VAL A 85 -3.87 -5.25 -5.83
C VAL A 85 -2.90 -4.86 -4.71
N GLU A 86 -2.33 -5.82 -4.00
CA GLU A 86 -1.35 -5.57 -2.94
C GLU A 86 -0.11 -4.84 -3.47
N LYS A 87 0.40 -5.25 -4.64
CA LYS A 87 1.56 -4.58 -5.26
C LYS A 87 1.22 -3.16 -5.72
N SER A 88 0.05 -2.95 -6.32
CA SER A 88 -0.40 -1.62 -6.72
C SER A 88 -0.51 -0.67 -5.52
N LEU A 89 -1.08 -1.14 -4.40
CA LEU A 89 -1.17 -0.38 -3.16
C LEU A 89 0.22 -0.06 -2.58
N ALA A 90 1.17 -0.99 -2.63
CA ALA A 90 2.53 -0.72 -2.16
C ALA A 90 3.26 0.33 -3.01
N VAL A 91 3.11 0.28 -4.35
CA VAL A 91 3.74 1.23 -5.28
C VAL A 91 3.14 2.63 -5.13
N ASP A 92 1.82 2.75 -4.99
CA ASP A 92 1.11 4.02 -4.74
C ASP A 92 1.69 4.75 -3.52
N ASN A 93 1.87 4.03 -2.40
CA ASN A 93 2.45 4.60 -1.20
C ASN A 93 3.88 5.11 -1.42
N VAL A 94 4.74 4.36 -2.11
CA VAL A 94 6.13 4.79 -2.40
C VAL A 94 6.15 6.02 -3.31
N PHE A 95 5.25 6.09 -4.29
CA PHE A 95 5.14 7.24 -5.19
C PHE A 95 4.78 8.53 -4.45
N VAL A 96 3.79 8.48 -3.55
CA VAL A 96 3.42 9.63 -2.70
C VAL A 96 4.61 10.11 -1.87
N TRP A 97 5.38 9.20 -1.27
CA TRP A 97 6.59 9.57 -0.51
C TRP A 97 7.67 10.21 -1.38
N MET A 98 7.90 9.70 -2.58
CA MET A 98 8.87 10.30 -3.51
C MET A 98 8.47 11.71 -3.93
N MET A 99 7.18 11.95 -4.24
CA MET A 99 6.68 13.30 -4.55
C MET A 99 6.86 14.25 -3.37
N ILE A 100 6.52 13.83 -2.15
CA ILE A 100 6.68 14.66 -0.95
C ILE A 100 8.15 14.99 -0.70
N PHE A 101 9.06 13.99 -0.78
CA PHE A 101 10.49 14.23 -0.57
C PHE A 101 11.10 15.12 -1.65
N SER A 102 10.65 14.99 -2.89
CA SER A 102 11.07 15.85 -4.01
C SER A 102 10.59 17.28 -3.79
N PHE A 103 9.30 17.47 -3.49
CA PHE A 103 8.70 18.79 -3.27
C PHE A 103 9.36 19.58 -2.14
N PHE A 104 9.70 18.90 -1.03
CA PHE A 104 10.38 19.53 0.12
C PHE A 104 11.91 19.43 0.08
N ALA A 105 12.50 18.92 -1.00
CA ALA A 105 13.94 18.70 -1.15
C ALA A 105 14.61 18.03 0.07
N VAL A 106 13.96 16.99 0.63
CA VAL A 106 14.37 16.40 1.91
C VAL A 106 15.70 15.64 1.77
N PRO A 107 16.76 16.00 2.53
CA PRO A 107 18.04 15.31 2.49
C PRO A 107 17.91 13.81 2.80
N LEU A 108 18.64 12.96 2.08
CA LEU A 108 18.59 11.49 2.22
C LEU A 108 18.78 11.00 3.67
N ALA A 109 19.59 11.70 4.47
CA ALA A 109 19.81 11.35 5.88
C ALA A 109 18.55 11.51 6.76
N LEU A 110 17.65 12.43 6.39
CA LEU A 110 16.42 12.73 7.13
C LEU A 110 15.20 11.97 6.59
N GLN A 111 15.24 11.49 5.34
CA GLN A 111 14.11 10.77 4.71
C GLN A 111 13.58 9.63 5.58
N ARG A 112 14.45 8.82 6.20
CA ARG A 112 14.01 7.73 7.10
C ARG A 112 13.17 8.26 8.27
N ARG A 113 13.62 9.35 8.90
CA ARG A 113 12.93 9.93 10.06
C ARG A 113 11.59 10.53 9.65
N VAL A 114 11.56 11.25 8.53
CA VAL A 114 10.30 11.82 8.00
C VAL A 114 9.34 10.70 7.60
N LEU A 115 9.82 9.62 6.97
CA LEU A 115 9.02 8.47 6.59
C LEU A 115 8.38 7.79 7.80
N LEU A 116 9.10 7.65 8.92
CA LEU A 116 8.55 7.04 10.14
C LEU A 116 7.41 7.87 10.73
N TYR A 117 7.60 9.19 10.90
CA TYR A 117 6.51 10.06 11.36
C TYR A 117 5.34 10.08 10.39
N GLY A 118 5.67 10.04 9.10
CA GLY A 118 4.73 9.95 8.01
C GLY A 118 3.86 8.70 8.04
N ILE A 119 4.46 7.52 8.22
CA ILE A 119 3.75 6.24 8.33
C ILE A 119 2.81 6.24 9.54
N VAL A 120 3.28 6.72 10.70
CA VAL A 120 2.44 6.82 11.91
C VAL A 120 1.24 7.73 11.63
N GLY A 121 1.46 8.90 11.02
CA GLY A 121 0.40 9.83 10.65
C GLY A 121 -0.57 9.24 9.62
N ALA A 122 -0.06 8.56 8.59
CA ALA A 122 -0.86 7.93 7.55
C ALA A 122 -1.73 6.79 8.10
N ILE A 123 -1.19 5.96 8.99
CA ILE A 123 -1.95 4.90 9.67
C ILE A 123 -3.05 5.53 10.53
N ALA A 124 -2.73 6.55 11.34
CA ALA A 124 -3.73 7.22 12.17
C ALA A 124 -4.87 7.84 11.34
N LEU A 125 -4.52 8.58 10.28
CA LEU A 125 -5.50 9.16 9.36
C LEU A 125 -6.34 8.07 8.68
N ARG A 126 -5.71 6.97 8.25
CA ARG A 126 -6.41 5.82 7.65
C ARG A 126 -7.37 5.18 8.64
N THR A 127 -6.96 4.97 9.89
CA THR A 127 -7.84 4.42 10.94
C THR A 127 -9.05 5.32 11.18
N ILE A 128 -8.84 6.64 11.31
CA ILE A 128 -9.92 7.61 11.47
C ILE A 128 -10.85 7.57 10.27
N MET A 129 -10.31 7.62 9.06
CA MET A 129 -11.10 7.60 7.81
C MET A 129 -11.88 6.31 7.64
N ILE A 130 -11.36 5.15 8.04
CA ILE A 130 -12.07 3.87 7.96
C ILE A 130 -13.28 3.87 8.92
N PHE A 131 -13.09 4.26 10.18
CA PHE A 131 -14.18 4.28 11.15
C PHE A 131 -15.20 5.37 10.84
N ALA A 132 -14.75 6.59 10.56
CA ALA A 132 -15.62 7.71 10.20
C ALA A 132 -16.34 7.43 8.87
N GLY A 133 -15.62 6.92 7.87
CA GLY A 133 -16.17 6.56 6.56
C GLY A 133 -17.18 5.43 6.66
N SER A 134 -16.90 4.37 7.43
CA SER A 134 -17.84 3.27 7.65
C SER A 134 -19.15 3.77 8.27
N TRP A 135 -19.08 4.64 9.27
CA TRP A 135 -20.26 5.22 9.88
C TRP A 135 -21.02 6.13 8.90
N LEU A 136 -20.29 7.01 8.20
CA LEU A 136 -20.86 7.98 7.26
C LEU A 136 -21.53 7.32 6.05
N ILE A 137 -20.95 6.25 5.50
CA ILE A 137 -21.50 5.50 4.35
C ILE A 137 -22.79 4.78 4.73
N THR A 138 -22.88 4.28 5.99
CA THR A 138 -24.07 3.58 6.47
C THR A 138 -25.28 4.51 6.52
N GLU A 139 -25.09 5.77 6.90
CA GLU A 139 -26.16 6.78 6.97
C GLU A 139 -26.41 7.44 5.60
N PHE A 140 -25.37 7.71 4.82
CA PHE A 140 -25.45 8.48 3.57
C PHE A 140 -24.81 7.74 2.39
N HIS A 141 -25.58 6.86 1.75
CA HIS A 141 -25.12 6.07 0.61
C HIS A 141 -24.73 6.94 -0.61
N TRP A 142 -25.33 8.12 -0.76
CA TRP A 142 -24.99 9.05 -1.84
C TRP A 142 -23.54 9.60 -1.75
N ILE A 143 -22.95 9.56 -0.54
CA ILE A 143 -21.59 10.04 -0.29
C ILE A 143 -20.55 9.17 -1.01
N LEU A 144 -20.87 7.92 -1.32
CA LEU A 144 -20.02 7.04 -2.13
C LEU A 144 -19.83 7.59 -3.55
N TYR A 145 -20.88 8.12 -4.16
CA TYR A 145 -20.78 8.73 -5.49
C TYR A 145 -19.95 10.01 -5.45
N LEU A 146 -20.08 10.81 -4.39
CA LEU A 146 -19.26 12.01 -4.18
C LEU A 146 -17.77 11.65 -3.99
N PHE A 147 -17.47 10.68 -3.12
CA PHE A 147 -16.11 10.20 -2.90
C PHE A 147 -15.51 9.57 -4.17
N GLY A 148 -16.30 8.78 -4.91
CA GLY A 148 -15.88 8.20 -6.18
C GLY A 148 -15.57 9.27 -7.23
N ALA A 149 -16.45 10.26 -7.40
CA ALA A 149 -16.22 11.38 -8.30
C ALA A 149 -14.99 12.19 -7.89
N PHE A 150 -14.82 12.47 -6.59
CA PHE A 150 -13.65 13.14 -6.04
C PHE A 150 -12.36 12.37 -6.36
N LEU A 151 -12.34 11.06 -6.13
CA LEU A 151 -11.19 10.19 -6.42
C LEU A 151 -10.83 10.19 -7.92
N VAL A 152 -11.83 10.12 -8.80
CA VAL A 152 -11.63 10.18 -10.26
C VAL A 152 -11.01 11.52 -10.66
N ILE A 153 -11.56 12.63 -10.15
CA ILE A 153 -11.02 13.97 -10.45
C ILE A 153 -9.58 14.12 -9.94
N THR A 154 -9.29 13.68 -8.72
CA THR A 154 -7.93 13.74 -8.17
C THR A 154 -6.97 12.83 -8.93
N GLY A 155 -7.42 11.64 -9.34
CA GLY A 155 -6.61 10.71 -10.14
C GLY A 155 -6.27 11.29 -11.51
N ILE A 156 -7.24 11.91 -12.20
CA ILE A 156 -7.02 12.61 -13.46
C ILE A 156 -6.06 13.79 -13.27
N LYS A 157 -6.22 14.57 -12.20
CA LYS A 157 -5.33 15.68 -11.87
C LYS A 157 -3.90 15.19 -11.66
N MET A 158 -3.70 14.12 -10.90
CA MET A 158 -2.37 13.54 -10.68
C MET A 158 -1.74 13.04 -11.98
N ALA A 159 -2.53 12.41 -12.86
CA ALA A 159 -2.05 11.97 -14.16
C ALA A 159 -1.57 13.15 -15.03
N TRP A 160 -2.28 14.29 -15.01
CA TRP A 160 -1.87 15.49 -15.76
C TRP A 160 -0.71 16.25 -15.12
N PHE A 161 -0.61 16.29 -13.79
CA PHE A 161 0.47 17.02 -13.10
C PHE A 161 1.81 16.26 -13.09
N SER A 162 1.85 15.00 -13.53
CA SER A 162 3.08 14.20 -13.58
C SER A 162 4.09 14.66 -14.65
N GLU A 163 3.74 15.65 -15.49
CA GLU A 163 4.61 16.20 -16.55
C GLU A 163 5.34 17.51 -16.18
N HIS A 164 5.12 18.08 -15.00
CA HIS A 164 5.84 19.29 -14.58
C HIS A 164 6.90 18.93 -13.53
N ASP A 165 8.17 18.96 -13.94
CA ASP A 165 9.31 19.03 -13.03
C ASP A 165 9.05 20.18 -12.04
N PRO A 166 9.15 19.98 -10.71
CA PRO A 166 9.01 21.06 -9.76
C PRO A 166 10.12 22.08 -10.02
N ASP A 167 9.75 23.23 -10.55
CA ASP A 167 10.65 24.33 -10.88
C ASP A 167 11.28 24.88 -9.58
N LEU A 168 12.47 24.38 -9.25
CA LEU A 168 13.23 24.65 -8.03
C LEU A 168 13.69 26.12 -7.91
N GLU A 169 13.53 26.94 -8.95
CA GLU A 169 13.98 28.34 -8.99
C GLU A 169 12.93 29.36 -8.47
N LYS A 170 11.72 28.92 -8.10
CA LYS A 170 10.65 29.82 -7.61
C LYS A 170 10.11 29.46 -6.22
N ASN A 171 11.00 29.16 -5.28
CA ASN A 171 10.62 29.08 -3.88
C ASN A 171 10.95 30.41 -3.17
N PRO A 172 9.96 31.18 -2.65
CA PRO A 172 10.21 32.31 -1.75
C PRO A 172 10.71 31.86 -0.37
#